data_AF-A0A7Y8X485-F1
#
_entry.id   AF-A0A7Y8X485-F1
#
_cell.length_a   1.000
_cell.length_b   1.000
_cell.length_c   1.000
_cell.angle_alpha   90.00
_cell.angle_beta   90.00
_cell.angle_gamma   90.00
#
_symmetry.space_group_name_H-M   'P 1'
#
loop_
_entity.id
_entity.type
_entity.pdbx_description
1 polymer ?
#
loop_
_entity_poly.entity_id
_entity_poly.type
_entity_poly.pdbx_seq_one_letter_code
_entity_poly.pdbx_strand_id
1 'polypeptide(L)'
;MSNDEVFLPWGVVTTDFWTTPTTAHPPPTQATPPTPPTPATPATPPTPAAPPRPESPDEVVDVPARIAAVAALAREGELGKAVLLAEQLDTEHTAATNESVSTAMTDIREVRGYLASLTGDHATAVGWYLHALRLRADLHGPDHSDTEAAVHRTYGLWRTITDPALSHRLGREFLTTVISIQGPHSTAARRIHKALDPQATDP
;
A
#
# COMPACT_ATOMS: atom_id res chain seq x y z
N MET A 1 7.36 22.66 -22.46
CA MET A 1 7.50 22.27 -21.04
C MET A 1 6.81 20.93 -20.93
N SER A 2 7.54 19.87 -21.28
CA SER A 2 7.02 18.52 -21.27
C SER A 2 7.00 18.04 -19.83
N ASN A 3 5.83 17.68 -19.35
CA ASN A 3 5.63 16.97 -18.11
C ASN A 3 6.27 15.59 -18.34
N ASP A 4 7.41 15.30 -17.71
CA ASP A 4 8.00 13.97 -17.70
C ASP A 4 7.03 13.08 -16.90
N GLU A 5 6.06 12.48 -17.59
CA GLU A 5 5.16 11.47 -17.05
C GLU A 5 6.00 10.22 -16.77
N VAL A 6 6.57 10.17 -15.57
CA VAL A 6 7.24 8.99 -15.06
C VAL A 6 6.16 7.92 -14.83
N PHE A 7 6.12 6.95 -15.75
CA PHE A 7 5.28 5.77 -15.64
C PHE A 7 5.72 4.92 -14.45
N LEU A 8 4.95 4.97 -13.37
CA LEU A 8 5.09 4.06 -12.24
C LEU A 8 4.08 2.91 -12.35
N PRO A 9 4.40 1.70 -11.87
CA PRO A 9 3.59 0.48 -12.07
C PRO A 9 2.20 0.49 -11.40
N TRP A 10 1.81 1.60 -10.77
CA TRP A 10 0.53 1.83 -10.09
C TRP A 10 -0.33 2.90 -10.80
N GLY A 11 0.13 3.39 -11.96
CA GLY A 11 -0.45 4.54 -12.65
C GLY A 11 0.02 5.88 -12.07
N VAL A 12 -0.55 6.96 -12.61
CA VAL A 12 -0.32 8.32 -12.10
C VAL A 12 -1.04 8.44 -10.76
N VAL A 13 -0.30 8.68 -9.68
CA VAL A 13 -0.87 8.97 -8.36
C VAL A 13 -1.45 10.38 -8.40
N THR A 14 -2.66 10.52 -8.94
CA THR A 14 -3.45 11.74 -8.84
C THR A 14 -4.33 11.67 -7.60
N THR A 15 -4.83 12.79 -7.11
CA THR A 15 -5.84 12.80 -6.03
C THR A 15 -7.08 11.96 -6.37
N ASP A 16 -7.41 11.77 -7.65
CA ASP A 16 -8.55 10.97 -8.09
C ASP A 16 -8.30 9.46 -7.99
N PHE A 17 -7.02 9.03 -7.95
CA PHE A 17 -6.66 7.65 -7.68
C PHE A 17 -7.20 7.16 -6.32
N TRP A 18 -7.33 8.07 -5.34
CA TRP A 18 -7.75 7.74 -3.97
C TRP A 18 -9.26 7.92 -3.71
N THR A 19 -10.01 8.53 -4.64
CA THR A 19 -11.44 8.77 -4.50
C THR A 19 -12.30 7.77 -5.26
N THR A 20 -11.71 6.97 -6.15
CA THR A 20 -12.43 5.87 -6.81
C THR A 20 -12.57 4.70 -5.84
N PRO A 21 -13.81 4.32 -5.44
CA PRO A 21 -13.98 3.02 -4.84
C PRO A 21 -13.52 2.00 -5.89
N THR A 22 -12.54 1.17 -5.54
CA THR A 22 -12.10 0.04 -6.35
C THR A 22 -13.34 -0.74 -6.76
N THR A 23 -13.81 -0.54 -7.99
CA THR A 23 -14.77 -1.44 -8.58
C THR A 23 -13.99 -2.73 -8.74
N ALA A 24 -14.33 -3.73 -7.94
CA ALA A 24 -13.77 -5.06 -8.03
C ALA A 24 -13.75 -5.44 -9.52
N HIS A 25 -12.55 -5.68 -10.04
CA HIS A 25 -12.39 -6.27 -11.36
C HIS A 25 -13.19 -7.59 -11.33
N PRO A 26 -14.22 -7.78 -12.19
CA PRO A 26 -14.82 -9.09 -12.28
C PRO A 26 -13.71 -10.07 -12.71
N PRO A 27 -13.64 -11.28 -12.10
CA PRO A 27 -12.62 -12.24 -12.47
C PRO A 27 -12.72 -12.54 -13.97
N PRO A 28 -11.60 -12.78 -14.68
CA PRO A 28 -11.66 -13.23 -16.06
C PRO A 28 -12.43 -14.55 -16.11
N THR A 29 -13.50 -14.56 -16.90
CA THR A 29 -14.31 -15.74 -17.20
C THR A 29 -13.39 -16.80 -17.81
N GLN A 30 -12.98 -17.79 -17.00
CA GLN A 30 -12.31 -18.98 -17.53
C GLN A 30 -13.33 -19.73 -18.39
N ALA A 31 -13.11 -19.74 -19.69
CA ALA A 31 -13.83 -20.60 -20.61
C ALA A 31 -13.52 -22.06 -20.25
N THR A 32 -14.52 -22.80 -19.78
CA THR A 32 -14.45 -24.26 -19.57
C THR A 32 -14.19 -24.98 -20.90
N PRO A 33 -13.16 -25.83 -21.01
CA PRO A 33 -13.08 -26.80 -22.09
C PRO A 33 -14.00 -28.00 -21.81
N PRO A 34 -14.54 -28.68 -22.83
CA PRO A 34 -15.44 -29.81 -22.65
C PRO A 34 -14.71 -31.07 -22.19
N THR A 35 -15.35 -31.81 -21.28
CA THR A 35 -14.94 -33.12 -20.76
C THR A 35 -14.97 -34.21 -21.84
N PRO A 36 -13.88 -34.98 -22.06
CA PRO A 36 -13.95 -36.25 -22.76
C PRO A 36 -14.15 -37.43 -21.77
N PRO A 37 -14.76 -38.55 -22.20
CA PRO A 37 -15.15 -39.64 -21.31
C PRO A 37 -13.96 -40.50 -20.87
N THR A 38 -14.06 -41.00 -19.63
CA THR A 38 -13.15 -41.94 -18.99
C THR A 38 -13.12 -43.31 -19.70
N PRO A 39 -11.93 -43.89 -19.92
CA PRO A 39 -11.76 -45.33 -19.98
C PRO A 39 -10.97 -45.88 -18.78
N ALA A 40 -11.26 -47.15 -18.49
CA ALA A 40 -10.85 -47.90 -17.32
C ALA A 40 -9.33 -48.07 -17.10
N THR A 41 -8.97 -48.19 -15.82
CA THR A 41 -7.65 -48.49 -15.26
C THR A 41 -7.06 -49.82 -15.77
N PRO A 42 -5.75 -49.85 -16.05
CA PRO A 42 -4.95 -51.02 -15.72
C PRO A 42 -3.68 -50.67 -14.90
N ALA A 43 -3.15 -51.72 -14.27
CA ALA A 43 -2.13 -51.77 -13.22
C ALA A 43 -0.82 -51.00 -13.43
N THR A 44 -0.26 -50.55 -12.30
CA THR A 44 1.00 -49.81 -12.13
C THR A 44 2.25 -50.70 -12.26
N PRO A 45 3.26 -50.36 -13.09
CA PRO A 45 4.64 -50.80 -12.92
C PRO A 45 5.49 -49.74 -12.18
N PRO A 46 6.64 -50.11 -11.57
CA PRO A 46 7.41 -49.21 -10.71
C PRO A 46 8.06 -48.06 -11.50
N THR A 47 7.88 -46.85 -11.00
CA THR A 47 8.40 -45.58 -11.55
C THR A 47 9.93 -45.50 -11.46
N PRO A 48 10.66 -45.18 -12.55
CA PRO A 48 12.07 -44.79 -12.45
C PRO A 48 12.19 -43.46 -11.74
N ALA A 49 13.20 -43.32 -10.86
CA ALA A 49 13.49 -42.10 -10.12
C ALA A 49 13.44 -40.86 -11.03
N ALA A 50 12.49 -39.97 -10.73
CA ALA A 50 12.38 -38.68 -11.39
C ALA A 50 13.69 -37.90 -11.21
N PRO A 51 14.14 -37.13 -12.22
CA PRO A 51 15.24 -36.17 -12.05
C PRO A 51 14.93 -35.21 -10.90
N PRO A 52 15.94 -34.62 -10.24
CA PRO A 52 15.71 -33.68 -9.16
C PRO A 52 14.74 -32.59 -9.64
N ARG A 53 13.63 -32.48 -8.91
CA ARG A 53 12.66 -31.39 -9.06
C ARG A 53 13.44 -30.08 -8.95
N PRO A 54 13.25 -29.10 -9.86
CA PRO A 54 13.88 -27.80 -9.72
C PRO A 54 13.58 -27.24 -8.33
N GLU A 55 14.65 -26.79 -7.71
CA GLU A 55 14.79 -26.48 -6.31
C GLU A 55 14.14 -25.10 -6.06
N SER A 56 13.07 -25.11 -5.25
CA SER A 56 12.48 -24.02 -4.45
C SER A 56 11.88 -22.77 -5.14
N PRO A 57 10.58 -22.46 -4.91
CA PRO A 57 9.95 -21.17 -5.25
C PRO A 57 10.30 -19.99 -4.32
N ASP A 58 11.19 -20.18 -3.33
CA ASP A 58 11.49 -19.20 -2.28
C ASP A 58 12.85 -18.51 -2.53
N GLU A 59 12.87 -17.53 -3.41
CA GLU A 59 13.70 -16.35 -3.11
C GLU A 59 12.75 -15.35 -2.44
N VAL A 60 12.48 -15.59 -1.15
CA VAL A 60 11.71 -14.65 -0.33
C VAL A 60 12.46 -13.33 -0.39
N VAL A 61 11.88 -12.34 -1.06
CA VAL A 61 12.41 -10.98 -1.05
C VAL A 61 12.61 -10.59 0.41
N ASP A 62 13.86 -10.38 0.83
CA ASP A 62 14.17 -9.91 2.19
C ASP A 62 13.75 -8.43 2.29
N VAL A 63 12.45 -8.23 2.52
CA VAL A 63 11.82 -6.91 2.58
C VAL A 63 12.50 -6.05 3.67
N PRO A 64 12.76 -6.54 4.91
CA PRO A 64 13.49 -5.77 5.90
C PRO A 64 14.85 -5.26 5.43
N ALA A 65 15.68 -6.13 4.83
CA ALA A 65 16.98 -5.72 4.33
C ALA A 65 16.88 -4.67 3.21
N ARG A 66 15.88 -4.80 2.32
CA ARG A 66 15.68 -3.84 1.23
C ARG A 66 15.12 -2.50 1.70
N ILE A 67 14.23 -2.51 2.69
CA ILE A 67 13.79 -1.27 3.35
C ILE A 67 15.00 -0.57 4.02
N ALA A 68 15.89 -1.32 4.67
CA ALA A 68 17.10 -0.76 5.24
C ALA A 68 18.02 -0.13 4.17
N ALA A 69 18.15 -0.77 2.99
CA ALA A 69 18.90 -0.21 1.87
C ALA A 69 18.27 1.09 1.33
N VAL A 70 16.93 1.15 1.22
CA VAL A 70 16.21 2.39 0.87
C VAL A 70 16.52 3.50 1.89
N ALA A 71 16.47 3.19 3.19
CA ALA A 71 16.75 4.14 4.25
C ALA A 71 18.21 4.64 4.22
N ALA A 72 19.17 3.77 3.88
CA ALA A 72 20.57 4.14 3.71
C ALA A 72 20.75 5.16 2.57
N LEU A 73 20.18 4.89 1.39
CA LEU A 73 20.20 5.82 0.26
C LEU A 73 19.58 7.17 0.63
N ALA A 74 18.44 7.17 1.32
CA ALA A 74 17.80 8.41 1.75
C ALA A 74 18.68 9.22 2.72
N ARG A 75 19.36 8.56 3.66
CA ARG A 75 20.31 9.19 4.59
C ARG A 75 21.54 9.77 3.90
N GLU A 76 21.97 9.18 2.79
CA GLU A 76 23.08 9.67 1.97
C GLU A 76 22.67 10.85 1.07
N GLY A 77 21.38 11.22 1.07
CA GLY A 77 20.83 12.28 0.22
C GLY A 77 20.51 11.81 -1.21
N GLU A 78 20.66 10.52 -1.49
CA GLU A 78 20.40 9.87 -2.78
C GLU A 78 18.90 9.56 -2.93
N LEU A 79 18.05 10.57 -2.71
CA LEU A 79 16.58 10.41 -2.64
C LEU A 79 15.99 9.82 -3.94
N GLY A 80 16.53 10.17 -5.10
CA GLY A 80 16.09 9.59 -6.37
C GLY A 80 16.34 8.07 -6.44
N LYS A 81 17.49 7.60 -5.98
CA LYS A 81 17.80 6.16 -5.91
C LYS A 81 16.93 5.46 -4.86
N ALA A 82 16.68 6.11 -3.72
CA ALA A 82 15.82 5.58 -2.67
C ALA A 82 14.38 5.37 -3.19
N VAL A 83 13.84 6.33 -3.94
CA VAL A 83 12.51 6.24 -4.56
C VAL A 83 12.43 5.08 -5.54
N LEU A 84 13.38 4.99 -6.48
CA LEU A 84 13.42 3.90 -7.46
C LEU A 84 13.52 2.52 -6.79
N LEU A 85 14.34 2.39 -5.75
CA LEU A 85 14.49 1.12 -5.03
C LEU A 85 13.22 0.75 -4.27
N ALA A 86 12.54 1.71 -3.64
CA ALA A 86 11.28 1.48 -2.95
C ALA A 86 10.15 1.07 -3.92
N GLU A 87 10.12 1.66 -5.11
CA GLU A 87 9.17 1.30 -6.17
C GLU A 87 9.40 -0.10 -6.70
N GLN A 88 10.66 -0.43 -7.00
CA GLN A 88 11.04 -1.77 -7.42
C GLN A 88 10.66 -2.81 -6.38
N LEU A 89 10.93 -2.53 -5.10
CA LEU A 89 10.57 -3.40 -3.98
C LEU A 89 9.05 -3.63 -3.89
N ASP A 90 8.24 -2.57 -4.02
CA ASP A 90 6.78 -2.66 -3.99
C ASP A 90 6.25 -3.50 -5.15
N THR A 91 6.81 -3.32 -6.35
CA THR A 91 6.42 -4.07 -7.55
C THR A 91 6.75 -5.55 -7.42
N GLU A 92 7.98 -5.87 -7.02
CA GLU A 92 8.43 -7.25 -6.85
C GLU A 92 7.65 -7.96 -5.75
N HIS A 93 7.42 -7.31 -4.60
CA HIS A 93 6.63 -7.88 -3.51
C HIS A 93 5.16 -8.08 -3.92
N THR A 94 4.55 -7.10 -4.61
CA THR A 94 3.16 -7.21 -5.07
C THR A 94 2.98 -8.34 -6.07
N ALA A 95 3.91 -8.48 -7.03
CA ALA A 95 3.90 -9.58 -7.99
C ALA A 95 4.10 -10.94 -7.30
N ALA A 96 5.05 -11.06 -6.37
CA ALA A 96 5.33 -12.30 -5.65
C ALA A 96 4.16 -12.78 -4.78
N THR A 97 3.37 -11.84 -4.24
CA THR A 97 2.25 -12.14 -3.33
C THR A 97 0.89 -12.24 -4.03
N ASN A 98 0.84 -12.09 -5.36
CA ASN A 98 -0.41 -11.96 -6.12
C ASN A 98 -1.35 -10.93 -5.49
N GLU A 99 -0.80 -9.75 -5.14
CA GLU A 99 -1.52 -8.65 -4.51
C GLU A 99 -2.12 -8.96 -3.11
N SER A 100 -1.72 -10.07 -2.49
CA SER A 100 -2.18 -10.41 -1.14
C SER A 100 -1.66 -9.37 -0.14
N VAL A 101 -2.59 -8.78 0.62
CA VAL A 101 -2.25 -7.80 1.65
C VAL A 101 -1.42 -8.46 2.75
N SER A 102 -0.32 -7.83 3.14
CA SER A 102 0.59 -8.30 4.19
C SER A 102 1.22 -7.12 4.94
N THR A 103 1.73 -7.36 6.15
CA THR A 103 2.47 -6.35 6.92
C THR A 103 3.64 -5.77 6.10
N ALA A 104 4.39 -6.63 5.40
CA ALA A 104 5.48 -6.20 4.52
C ALA A 104 5.01 -5.23 3.43
N MET A 105 3.86 -5.49 2.79
CA MET A 105 3.27 -4.57 1.81
C MET A 105 2.94 -3.21 2.43
N THR A 106 2.41 -3.19 3.66
CA THR A 106 2.11 -1.93 4.37
C THR A 106 3.39 -1.15 4.69
N ASP A 107 4.46 -1.82 5.12
CA ASP A 107 5.73 -1.19 5.46
C ASP A 107 6.41 -0.59 4.22
N ILE A 108 6.41 -1.32 3.09
CA ILE A 108 6.95 -0.82 1.82
C ILE A 108 6.21 0.46 1.39
N ARG A 109 4.89 0.47 1.48
CA ARG A 109 4.05 1.60 1.06
C ARG A 109 4.19 2.81 1.98
N GLU A 110 4.40 2.60 3.28
CA GLU A 110 4.77 3.69 4.20
C GLU A 110 6.15 4.29 3.87
N VAL A 111 7.13 3.47 3.50
CA VAL A 111 8.44 3.96 3.04
C VAL A 111 8.31 4.85 1.80
N ARG A 112 7.46 4.46 0.84
CA ARG A 112 7.17 5.29 -0.34
C ARG A 112 6.54 6.63 0.05
N GLY A 113 5.60 6.62 0.99
CA GLY A 113 5.01 7.85 1.55
C GLY A 113 6.04 8.73 2.24
N TYR A 114 6.95 8.15 3.02
CA TYR A 114 8.03 8.88 3.67
C TYR A 114 8.98 9.53 2.65
N LEU A 115 9.40 8.80 1.62
CA LEU A 115 10.27 9.35 0.59
C LEU A 115 9.61 10.51 -0.18
N ALA A 116 8.32 10.39 -0.51
CA ALA A 116 7.57 11.49 -1.11
C ALA A 116 7.54 12.74 -0.21
N SER A 117 7.46 12.56 1.11
CA SER A 117 7.54 13.70 2.04
C SER A 117 8.92 14.37 2.03
N LEU A 118 9.99 13.58 1.92
CA LEU A 118 11.36 14.10 1.84
C LEU A 118 11.63 14.86 0.54
N THR A 119 10.98 14.48 -0.56
CA THR A 119 11.07 15.20 -1.85
C THR A 119 10.10 16.38 -1.95
N GLY A 120 9.29 16.63 -0.92
CA GLY A 120 8.35 17.75 -0.84
C GLY A 120 6.98 17.49 -1.47
N ASP A 121 6.74 16.28 -1.98
CA ASP A 121 5.44 15.86 -2.51
C ASP A 121 4.51 15.37 -1.40
N HIS A 122 3.97 16.33 -0.67
CA HIS A 122 3.08 16.09 0.47
C HIS A 122 1.76 15.40 0.07
N ALA A 123 1.28 15.61 -1.15
CA ALA A 123 0.04 15.01 -1.62
C ALA A 123 0.23 13.50 -1.82
N THR A 124 1.28 13.12 -2.55
CA THR A 124 1.66 11.71 -2.73
C THR A 124 2.01 11.06 -1.39
N ALA A 125 2.71 11.77 -0.51
CA ALA A 125 3.04 11.27 0.82
C ALA A 125 1.79 10.91 1.62
N VAL A 126 0.84 11.83 1.79
CA VAL A 126 -0.40 11.56 2.54
C VAL A 126 -1.20 10.44 1.88
N GLY A 127 -1.28 10.39 0.54
CA GLY A 127 -1.96 9.30 -0.18
C GLY A 127 -1.41 7.91 0.20
N TRP A 128 -0.08 7.73 0.19
CA TRP A 128 0.56 6.48 0.61
C TRP A 128 0.24 6.10 2.06
N TYR A 129 0.27 7.07 2.97
CA TYR A 129 -0.04 6.84 4.37
C TYR A 129 -1.52 6.50 4.60
N LEU A 130 -2.44 7.09 3.85
CA LEU A 130 -3.87 6.73 3.89
C LEU A 130 -4.12 5.32 3.34
N HIS A 131 -3.39 4.93 2.30
CA HIS A 131 -3.44 3.58 1.77
C HIS A 131 -2.92 2.55 2.76
N ALA A 132 -1.74 2.78 3.32
CA ALA A 132 -1.17 1.90 4.33
C ALA A 132 -2.09 1.78 5.56
N LEU A 133 -2.73 2.88 5.97
CA LEU A 133 -3.73 2.88 7.04
C LEU A 133 -4.91 1.95 6.73
N ARG A 134 -5.48 2.00 5.51
CA ARG A 134 -6.57 1.10 5.11
C ARG A 134 -6.13 -0.36 5.14
N LEU A 135 -4.95 -0.66 4.58
CA LEU A 135 -4.42 -2.03 4.58
C LEU A 135 -4.18 -2.57 6.00
N ARG A 136 -3.67 -1.74 6.92
CA ARG A 136 -3.50 -2.16 8.33
C ARG A 136 -4.83 -2.39 9.02
N ALA A 137 -5.84 -1.56 8.74
CA ALA A 137 -7.19 -1.78 9.23
C ALA A 137 -7.80 -3.07 8.68
N ASP A 138 -7.57 -3.40 7.40
CA ASP A 138 -8.03 -4.65 6.79
C ASP A 138 -7.32 -5.88 7.39
N LEU A 139 -6.02 -5.78 7.67
CA LEU A 139 -5.22 -6.87 8.24
C LEU A 139 -5.53 -7.16 9.71
N HIS A 140 -5.69 -6.10 10.52
CA HIS A 140 -5.68 -6.23 11.98
C HIS A 140 -6.98 -5.76 12.64
N GLY A 141 -7.83 -5.05 11.91
CA GLY A 141 -9.02 -4.42 12.43
C GLY A 141 -8.83 -2.95 12.83
N PRO A 142 -9.94 -2.22 13.03
CA PRO A 142 -9.93 -0.77 13.24
C PRO A 142 -9.32 -0.32 14.59
N ASP A 143 -9.44 -1.15 15.63
CA ASP A 143 -8.99 -0.85 17.00
C ASP A 143 -7.60 -1.42 17.32
N HIS A 144 -6.91 -2.02 16.34
CA HIS A 144 -5.60 -2.61 16.56
C HIS A 144 -4.51 -1.53 16.69
N SER A 145 -3.49 -1.81 17.52
CA SER A 145 -2.39 -0.87 17.79
C SER A 145 -1.63 -0.45 16.52
N ASP A 146 -1.51 -1.35 15.53
CA ASP A 146 -0.87 -1.01 14.25
C ASP A 146 -1.71 -0.06 13.39
N THR A 147 -3.04 -0.19 13.44
CA THR A 147 -3.96 0.73 12.79
C THR A 147 -3.88 2.11 13.46
N GLU A 148 -3.88 2.16 14.79
CA GLU A 148 -3.70 3.39 15.56
C GLU A 148 -2.34 4.06 15.28
N ALA A 149 -1.27 3.26 15.17
CA ALA A 149 0.06 3.75 14.83
C ALA A 149 0.09 4.38 13.43
N ALA A 150 -0.57 3.76 12.45
CA ALA A 150 -0.69 4.35 11.11
C ALA A 150 -1.50 5.66 11.14
N VAL A 151 -2.61 5.73 11.87
CA VAL A 151 -3.35 7.00 12.06
C VAL A 151 -2.42 8.08 12.63
N HIS A 152 -1.63 7.75 13.66
CA HIS A 152 -0.71 8.70 14.28
C HIS A 152 0.37 9.18 13.28
N ARG A 153 0.96 8.28 12.51
CA ARG A 153 1.97 8.64 11.48
C ARG A 153 1.37 9.57 10.42
N THR A 154 0.19 9.24 9.90
CA THR A 154 -0.54 10.08 8.93
C THR A 154 -0.86 11.45 9.50
N TYR A 155 -1.31 11.51 10.76
CA TYR A 155 -1.58 12.77 11.44
C TYR A 155 -0.32 13.62 11.60
N GLY A 156 0.79 13.00 12.00
CA GLY A 156 2.09 13.67 12.12
C GLY A 156 2.53 14.31 10.81
N LEU A 157 2.51 13.54 9.73
CA LEU A 157 2.84 14.02 8.38
C LEU A 157 1.90 15.13 7.91
N TRP A 158 0.58 14.93 8.04
CA TRP A 158 -0.39 15.93 7.60
C TRP A 158 -0.19 17.30 8.30
N ARG A 159 0.22 17.27 9.58
CA ARG A 159 0.49 18.49 10.37
C ARG A 159 1.78 19.22 9.97
N THR A 160 2.67 18.61 9.18
CA THR A 160 3.85 19.32 8.65
C THR A 160 3.55 20.13 7.39
N ILE A 161 2.37 19.95 6.77
CA ILE A 161 1.97 20.65 5.55
C ILE A 161 1.67 22.11 5.87
N THR A 162 2.49 23.01 5.32
CA THR A 162 2.39 24.46 5.58
C THR A 162 1.44 25.19 4.62
N ASP A 163 1.17 24.62 3.45
CA ASP A 163 0.17 25.18 2.53
C ASP A 163 -1.24 24.98 3.12
N PRO A 164 -1.97 26.05 3.45
CA PRO A 164 -3.27 25.92 4.12
C PRO A 164 -4.34 25.25 3.26
N ALA A 165 -4.35 25.50 1.95
CA ALA A 165 -5.36 24.95 1.05
C ALA A 165 -5.14 23.45 0.84
N LEU A 166 -3.87 23.04 0.66
CA LEU A 166 -3.48 21.64 0.56
C LEU A 166 -3.72 20.91 1.87
N SER A 167 -3.31 21.49 3.01
CA SER A 167 -3.53 20.92 4.34
C SER A 167 -5.02 20.71 4.61
N HIS A 168 -5.86 21.70 4.32
CA HIS A 168 -7.31 21.55 4.52
C HIS A 168 -7.91 20.47 3.61
N ARG A 169 -7.52 20.41 2.33
CA ARG A 169 -7.98 19.37 1.39
C ARG A 169 -7.60 17.96 1.87
N LEU A 170 -6.31 17.73 2.12
CA LEU A 170 -5.81 16.41 2.53
C LEU A 170 -6.31 16.02 3.92
N GLY A 171 -6.50 16.98 4.82
CA GLY A 171 -7.07 16.73 6.13
C GLY A 171 -8.52 16.24 6.05
N ARG A 172 -9.33 16.73 5.09
CA ARG A 172 -10.69 16.22 4.85
C ARG A 172 -10.69 14.78 4.34
N GLU A 173 -9.76 14.43 3.46
CA GLU A 173 -9.60 13.07 2.97
C GLU A 173 -9.15 12.12 4.10
N PHE A 174 -8.21 12.58 4.92
CA PHE A 174 -7.76 11.84 6.09
C PHE A 174 -8.89 11.63 7.10
N LEU A 175 -9.66 12.67 7.41
CA LEU A 175 -10.84 12.57 8.26
C LEU A 175 -11.83 11.54 7.71
N THR A 176 -12.13 11.61 6.41
CA THR A 176 -13.05 10.67 5.74
C THR A 176 -12.57 9.22 5.89
N THR A 177 -11.27 8.98 5.69
CA THR A 177 -10.66 7.65 5.84
C THR A 177 -10.71 7.14 7.28
N VAL A 178 -10.43 8.00 8.26
CA VAL A 178 -10.52 7.62 9.68
C VAL A 178 -11.96 7.33 10.09
N ILE A 179 -12.93 8.12 9.60
CA ILE A 179 -14.36 7.87 9.85
C ILE A 179 -14.79 6.53 9.26
N SER A 180 -14.35 6.17 8.06
CA SER A 180 -14.72 4.88 7.45
C SER A 180 -14.13 3.68 8.20
N ILE A 181 -12.96 3.85 8.84
CA ILE A 181 -12.29 2.76 9.57
C ILE A 181 -12.80 2.67 11.02
N GLN A 182 -12.75 3.78 11.77
CA GLN A 182 -12.95 3.81 13.22
C GLN A 182 -14.26 4.50 13.65
N GLY A 183 -15.04 5.00 12.69
CA GLY A 183 -16.30 5.70 12.94
C GLY A 183 -16.14 7.19 13.26
N PRO A 184 -17.25 7.96 13.16
CA PRO A 184 -17.26 9.42 13.31
C PRO A 184 -16.94 9.91 14.73
N HIS A 185 -17.13 9.05 15.73
CA HIS A 185 -16.89 9.37 17.14
C HIS A 185 -15.57 8.80 17.69
N SER A 186 -14.67 8.34 16.82
CA SER A 186 -13.33 7.96 17.26
C SER A 186 -12.55 9.17 17.78
N THR A 187 -11.63 8.93 18.73
CA THR A 187 -10.73 9.98 19.23
C THR A 187 -9.89 10.59 18.11
N ALA A 188 -9.48 9.77 17.13
CA ALA A 188 -8.77 10.22 15.95
C ALA A 188 -9.63 11.16 15.09
N ALA A 189 -10.87 10.78 14.75
CA ALA A 189 -11.77 11.62 13.96
C ALA A 189 -12.01 12.99 14.60
N ARG A 190 -12.32 13.02 15.91
CA ARG A 190 -12.47 14.30 16.65
C ARG A 190 -11.22 15.16 16.61
N ARG A 191 -10.04 14.54 16.78
CA ARG A 191 -8.76 15.27 16.75
C ARG A 191 -8.46 15.88 15.39
N ILE A 192 -8.75 15.16 14.30
CA ILE A 192 -8.56 15.64 12.93
C ILE A 192 -9.58 16.76 12.64
N HIS A 193 -10.84 16.57 13.00
CA HIS A 193 -11.89 17.57 12.84
C HIS A 193 -11.53 18.89 13.54
N LYS A 194 -11.12 18.83 14.82
CA LYS A 194 -10.66 20.01 15.57
C LYS A 194 -9.44 20.69 14.94
N ALA A 195 -8.55 19.92 14.30
CA ALA A 195 -7.39 20.49 13.64
C ALA A 195 -7.71 21.16 12.30
N LEU A 196 -8.79 20.74 11.62
CA LEU A 196 -9.35 21.40 10.44
C LEU A 196 -10.11 22.67 10.82
N ASP A 197 -10.97 22.58 11.84
CA ASP A 197 -11.84 23.64 12.32
C ASP A 197 -11.61 23.89 13.82
N PRO A 198 -10.56 24.65 14.20
CA PRO A 198 -10.23 24.88 15.62
C PRO A 198 -11.29 25.69 16.37
N GLN A 199 -12.23 26.31 15.66
CA GLN A 199 -13.37 27.06 16.21
C GLN A 199 -14.65 26.21 16.31
N ALA A 200 -14.64 24.97 15.81
CA ALA A 200 -15.79 24.08 15.93
C ALA A 200 -15.88 23.54 17.36
N THR A 201 -16.98 23.86 18.05
CA THR A 201 -17.34 23.27 19.35
C THR A 201 -17.73 21.80 19.15
N ASP A 202 -17.28 20.90 20.01
CA ASP A 202 -17.71 19.48 20.01
C ASP A 202 -19.26 19.40 20.06
N PRO A 203 -19.90 18.53 19.25
CA PRO A 203 -21.35 18.32 19.31
C PRO A 203 -21.82 17.64 20.60
#